data_AF-E3HIF3-F1
#
_entry.id   AF-E3HIF3-F1
#
_cell.length_a   1.000
_cell.length_b   1.000
_cell.length_c   1.000
_cell.angle_alpha   90.00
_cell.angle_beta   90.00
_cell.angle_gamma   90.00
#
_symmetry.space_group_name_H-M   'P 1'
#
loop_
_entity.id
_entity.type
_entity.pdbx_description
1 polymer ?
#
loop_
_entity_poly.entity_id
_entity_poly.type
_entity_poly.pdbx_seq_one_letter_code
_entity_poly.pdbx_strand_id
1 'polypeptide(L)'
;MPNQPPLLRATGAAAALLALQGCSLSGAPYVIFGAYFPKWLLASLIGVAAALAAHRIFVATGWNARIPLQLSVCSAIGLIVAVLFWALGTR
;
A
#
# COMPACT_ATOMS: atom_id res chain seq x y z
N MET A 1 9.43 -35.00 12.12
CA MET A 1 9.89 -33.62 11.85
C MET A 1 9.27 -33.16 10.54
N PRO A 2 8.27 -32.25 10.54
CA PRO A 2 7.60 -31.85 9.30
C PRO A 2 8.51 -30.93 8.48
N ASN A 3 8.84 -31.36 7.26
CA ASN A 3 9.69 -30.63 6.33
C ASN A 3 8.88 -29.52 5.65
N GLN A 4 9.05 -28.26 6.06
CA GLN A 4 8.41 -27.12 5.38
C GLN A 4 9.12 -26.79 4.05
N PRO A 5 8.38 -26.48 2.97
CA PRO A 5 8.96 -26.24 1.65
C PRO A 5 9.80 -24.95 1.62
N PRO A 6 10.90 -24.90 0.85
CA PRO A 6 11.84 -23.77 0.82
C PRO A 6 11.19 -22.44 0.41
N LEU A 7 10.09 -22.49 -0.34
CA LEU A 7 9.27 -21.33 -0.72
C LEU A 7 8.70 -20.56 0.47
N LEU A 8 8.34 -21.25 1.57
CA LEU A 8 7.78 -20.62 2.76
C LEU A 8 8.84 -19.83 3.55
N ARG A 9 10.10 -20.28 3.50
CA ARG A 9 11.25 -19.59 4.13
C ARG A 9 11.68 -18.38 3.31
N ALA A 10 11.71 -18.52 1.98
CA ALA A 10 12.06 -17.42 1.08
C ALA A 10 11.03 -16.28 1.14
N THR A 11 9.73 -16.60 1.22
CA THR A 11 8.66 -15.60 1.40
C THR A 11 8.73 -14.91 2.75
N GLY A 12 9.01 -15.64 3.84
CA GLY A 12 9.22 -15.04 5.16
C GLY A 12 10.44 -14.12 5.22
N ALA A 13 11.55 -14.51 4.59
CA ALA A 13 12.76 -13.69 4.52
C ALA A 13 12.56 -12.44 3.64
N ALA A 14 11.85 -12.56 2.52
CA ALA A 14 11.50 -11.42 1.68
C ALA A 14 10.58 -10.45 2.43
N ALA A 15 9.56 -10.95 3.14
CA ALA A 15 8.67 -10.12 3.95
C ALA A 15 9.44 -9.39 5.08
N ALA A 16 10.40 -10.06 5.71
CA ALA A 16 11.27 -9.44 6.72
C ALA A 16 12.19 -8.37 6.11
N LEU A 17 12.81 -8.64 4.96
CA LEU A 17 13.64 -7.67 4.25
C LEU A 17 12.85 -6.45 3.75
N LEU A 18 11.61 -6.64 3.30
CA LEU A 18 10.67 -5.57 2.97
C LEU A 18 10.31 -4.75 4.21
N ALA A 19 10.08 -5.40 5.36
CA ALA A 19 9.80 -4.70 6.62
C ALA A 19 11.00 -3.87 7.09
N LEU A 20 12.23 -4.31 6.82
CA LEU A 20 13.46 -3.58 7.15
C LEU A 20 13.77 -2.41 6.20
N GLN A 21 13.14 -2.32 5.02
CA GLN A 21 13.29 -1.13 4.16
C GLN A 21 12.79 0.17 4.83
N GLY A 22 12.01 0.07 5.92
CA GLY A 22 11.62 1.20 6.75
C GLY A 22 12.72 1.75 7.67
N CYS A 23 13.82 1.01 7.88
CA CYS A 23 14.99 1.46 8.64
C CYS A 23 15.94 2.28 7.75
N SER A 24 15.48 3.44 7.27
CA SER A 24 16.36 4.43 6.63
C SER A 24 16.73 5.52 7.65
N LEU A 25 18.02 5.91 7.71
CA LEU A 25 18.53 6.97 8.60
C LEU A 25 18.01 8.38 8.25
N SER A 26 17.30 8.56 7.15
CA SER A 26 16.60 9.81 6.86
C SER A 26 15.36 9.93 7.74
N GLY A 27 15.54 10.55 8.91
CA GLY A 27 14.48 10.90 9.85
C GLY A 27 13.31 11.63 9.18
N ALA A 28 12.10 11.38 9.70
CA ALA A 28 10.86 11.84 9.07
C ALA A 28 10.85 13.36 8.83
N PRO A 29 10.39 13.83 7.66
CA PRO A 29 10.32 15.25 7.33
C PRO A 29 9.21 16.02 8.07
N TYR A 30 8.34 15.32 8.82
CA TYR A 30 7.24 15.92 9.58
C TYR A 30 7.20 15.39 11.01
N VAL A 31 7.26 16.31 11.98
CA VAL A 31 7.03 16.04 13.40
C VAL A 31 5.62 16.51 13.73
N ILE A 32 4.69 15.58 13.91
CA ILE A 32 3.32 15.88 14.33
C ILE A 32 3.16 15.22 15.70
N PHE A 33 2.89 16.02 16.75
CA PHE A 33 2.77 15.54 18.15
C PHE A 33 3.95 14.68 18.66
N GLY A 34 5.18 14.98 18.25
CA GLY A 34 6.37 14.22 18.68
C GLY A 34 6.48 12.80 18.08
N ALA A 35 5.55 12.42 17.20
CA ALA A 35 5.65 11.20 16.40
C ALA A 35 6.25 11.53 15.03
N TYR A 36 7.26 10.75 14.63
CA TYR A 36 7.90 10.84 13.32
C TYR A 36 6.99 10.18 12.27
N PHE A 37 6.35 10.97 11.41
CA PHE A 37 5.44 10.45 10.37
C PHE A 37 6.17 10.27 9.02
N PRO A 38 6.32 9.02 8.53
CA PRO A 38 7.03 8.78 7.29
C PRO A 38 6.26 9.28 6.05
N LYS A 39 6.97 9.70 5.01
CA LYS A 39 6.36 10.14 3.72
C LYS A 39 5.49 9.06 3.08
N TRP A 40 5.85 7.79 3.22
CA TRP A 40 5.09 6.65 2.68
C TRP A 40 3.73 6.47 3.36
N LEU A 41 3.58 6.90 4.62
CA LEU A 41 2.33 6.81 5.36
C LEU A 41 1.27 7.76 4.77
N LEU A 42 1.68 8.99 4.42
CA LEU A 42 0.84 9.96 3.70
C LEU A 42 0.44 9.44 2.32
N ALA A 43 1.38 8.85 1.58
CA ALA A 43 1.11 8.27 0.26
C ALA A 43 0.08 7.12 0.34
N SER A 44 0.22 6.23 1.33
CA SER A 44 -0.76 5.16 1.59
C SER A 44 -2.14 5.71 1.95
N LEU A 45 -2.22 6.79 2.75
CA LEU A 45 -3.50 7.41 3.09
C LEU A 45 -4.21 7.98 1.84
N ILE A 46 -3.45 8.62 0.95
CA ILE A 46 -3.96 9.11 -0.34
C ILE A 46 -4.43 7.95 -1.22
N GLY A 47 -3.67 6.85 -1.27
CA GLY A 47 -4.08 5.63 -1.98
C GLY A 47 -5.37 5.01 -1.45
N VAL A 48 -5.54 4.95 -0.12
CA VAL A 48 -6.78 4.46 0.52
C VAL A 48 -7.96 5.37 0.16
N ALA A 49 -7.78 6.69 0.22
CA ALA A 49 -8.80 7.65 -0.20
C ALA A 49 -9.19 7.46 -1.68
N ALA A 50 -8.21 7.26 -2.57
CA ALA A 50 -8.44 6.98 -3.98
C ALA A 50 -9.18 5.65 -4.21
N ALA A 51 -8.83 4.58 -3.48
CA ALA A 51 -9.52 3.29 -3.55
C ALA A 51 -10.99 3.42 -3.13
N LEU A 52 -11.27 4.16 -2.06
CA LEU A 52 -12.63 4.41 -1.59
C LEU A 52 -13.41 5.25 -2.62
N ALA A 53 -12.81 6.30 -3.17
CA ALA A 53 -13.43 7.12 -4.21
C ALA A 53 -13.77 6.28 -5.45
N ALA A 54 -12.82 5.48 -5.95
CA ALA A 54 -13.04 4.57 -7.06
C ALA A 54 -14.19 3.60 -6.76
N HIS A 55 -14.19 2.98 -5.58
CA HIS A 55 -15.26 2.07 -5.17
C HIS A 55 -16.64 2.74 -5.19
N ARG A 56 -16.75 3.97 -4.66
CA ARG A 56 -18.01 4.73 -4.68
C ARG A 56 -18.46 5.04 -6.10
N ILE A 57 -17.54 5.40 -7.00
CA ILE A 57 -17.85 5.65 -8.42
C ILE A 57 -18.37 4.37 -9.08
N PHE A 58 -17.71 3.22 -8.88
CA PHE A 58 -18.14 1.94 -9.46
C PHE A 58 -19.52 1.47 -8.93
N VAL A 59 -19.82 1.72 -7.66
CA VAL A 59 -21.14 1.45 -7.09
C VAL A 59 -22.19 2.39 -7.67
N ALA A 60 -21.90 3.69 -7.78
CA ALA A 60 -22.83 4.68 -8.32
C ALA A 60 -23.15 4.45 -9.81
N THR A 61 -22.18 3.98 -10.60
CA THR A 61 -22.37 3.67 -12.04
C THR A 61 -22.99 2.30 -12.30
N GLY A 62 -23.24 1.49 -11.27
CA GLY A 62 -23.79 0.13 -11.41
C GLY A 62 -22.82 -0.89 -12.01
N TRP A 63 -21.54 -0.53 -12.18
CA TRP A 63 -20.52 -1.41 -12.75
C TRP A 63 -20.15 -2.60 -11.85
N ASN A 64 -20.58 -2.57 -10.59
CA ASN A 64 -20.43 -3.67 -9.63
C ASN A 64 -21.08 -4.98 -10.07
N ALA A 65 -22.07 -4.95 -10.97
CA ALA A 65 -22.68 -6.16 -11.51
C ALA A 65 -21.82 -6.85 -12.58
N ARG A 66 -20.85 -6.14 -13.20
CA ARG A 66 -20.05 -6.66 -14.33
C ARG A 66 -18.65 -7.12 -13.91
N ILE A 67 -18.15 -6.66 -12.76
CA ILE A 67 -16.80 -6.94 -12.28
C ILE A 67 -16.88 -7.87 -11.06
N PRO A 68 -16.58 -9.18 -11.18
CA PRO A 68 -16.71 -10.13 -10.07
C PRO A 68 -15.72 -9.89 -8.92
N LEU A 69 -14.65 -9.11 -9.15
CA LEU A 69 -13.59 -8.80 -8.18
C LEU A 69 -13.41 -7.28 -7.98
N GLN A 70 -14.49 -6.54 -7.78
CA GLN A 70 -14.45 -5.07 -7.64
C GLN A 70 -13.51 -4.56 -6.55
N LEU A 71 -13.41 -5.27 -5.42
CA LEU A 71 -12.50 -4.89 -4.32
C LEU A 71 -11.03 -4.95 -4.74
N SER A 72 -10.65 -5.95 -5.55
CA SER A 72 -9.28 -6.10 -6.07
C SER A 72 -8.93 -5.01 -7.08
N VAL A 73 -9.88 -4.63 -7.94
CA VAL A 73 -9.68 -3.54 -8.90
C VAL A 73 -9.53 -2.20 -8.19
N CYS A 74 -10.40 -1.91 -7.22
CA CYS A 74 -10.33 -0.66 -6.46
C CYS A 74 -9.05 -0.57 -5.61
N SER A 75 -8.61 -1.68 -5.00
CA SER A 75 -7.37 -1.71 -4.23
C SER A 75 -6.15 -1.56 -5.14
N ALA A 76 -6.14 -2.15 -6.33
CA ALA A 76 -5.10 -1.95 -7.33
C ALA A 76 -5.00 -0.48 -7.77
N ILE A 77 -6.13 0.17 -8.05
CA ILE A 77 -6.17 1.60 -8.38
C ILE A 77 -5.58 2.44 -7.23
N GLY A 78 -6.03 2.20 -6.00
CA GLY A 78 -5.50 2.92 -4.83
C GLY A 78 -4.00 2.68 -4.62
N LEU A 79 -3.53 1.45 -4.84
CA LEU A 79 -2.11 1.09 -4.75
C LEU A 79 -1.28 1.85 -5.80
N ILE A 80 -1.74 1.89 -7.05
CA ILE A 80 -1.06 2.61 -8.14
C ILE A 80 -0.96 4.10 -7.76
N VAL A 81 -2.04 4.71 -7.29
CA VAL A 81 -2.04 6.12 -6.86
C VAL A 81 -1.08 6.35 -5.70
N ALA A 82 -1.07 5.47 -4.69
CA ALA A 82 -0.13 5.56 -3.57
C ALA A 82 1.33 5.48 -4.05
N VAL A 83 1.66 4.53 -4.92
CA VAL A 83 3.02 4.34 -5.45
C VAL A 83 3.44 5.53 -6.29
N LEU A 84 2.56 6.07 -7.15
CA LEU A 84 2.85 7.27 -7.94
C LEU A 84 3.14 8.47 -7.03
N PHE A 85 2.28 8.71 -6.03
CA PHE A 85 2.46 9.81 -5.10
C PHE A 85 3.76 9.67 -4.29
N TRP A 86 4.06 8.45 -3.84
CA TRP A 86 5.30 8.15 -3.14
C TRP A 86 6.52 8.38 -4.04
N ALA A 87 6.54 7.82 -5.25
CA ALA A 87 7.65 7.94 -6.19
C ALA A 87 7.92 9.39 -6.62
N LEU A 88 6.85 10.17 -6.84
CA LEU A 88 6.97 11.61 -7.12
C LEU A 88 7.48 12.38 -5.89
N GLY A 89 7.04 12.02 -4.69
CA GLY A 89 7.46 12.67 -3.45
C GLY A 89 8.85 12.27 -2.94
N THR A 90 9.44 11.18 -3.46
CA THR A 90 10.80 10.73 -3.18
C THR A 90 11.87 11.29 -4.12
N ARG A 91 11.46 11.95 -5.21
CA ARG A 91 12.36 12.78 -6.03
C ARG A 91 12.63 14.11 -5.35
#